data_AF-A0A3N0YXM7-F1
#
_entry.id   AF-A0A3N0YXM7-F1
#
_cell.length_a   1.000
_cell.length_b   1.000
_cell.length_c   1.000
_cell.angle_alpha   90.00
_cell.angle_beta   90.00
_cell.angle_gamma   90.00
#
_symmetry.space_group_name_H-M   'P 1'
#
loop_
_entity.id
_entity.type
_entity.pdbx_description
1 polymer ?
#
loop_
_entity_poly.entity_id
_entity_poly.type
_entity_poly.pdbx_seq_one_letter_code
_entity_poly.pdbx_strand_id
1 'polypeptide(L)'
;MWIPMLSLTALPHVGGIFGGLITRREVKTWYTTLNKPSWRPPNAAFPVVWTTLYTGMGYGSYLVWKELGGFTQDAMVPLGLYGLQLALNWAWTPIFFGAHKIKLALIELLMLNGTVAATMVSWYPISRTATLLMVPYMAWLCIATSLNYCIWRDNPDPKKDD
;
A
#
# COMPACT_ATOMS: atom_id res chain seq x y z
N MET A 1 19.61 13.25 15.94
CA MET A 1 19.41 12.67 14.59
C MET A 1 18.03 11.98 14.48
N TRP A 2 16.92 12.70 14.62
CA TRP A 2 15.54 12.14 14.57
C TRP A 2 14.73 12.64 13.36
N ILE A 3 15.31 13.54 12.57
CA ILE A 3 14.65 14.20 11.42
C ILE A 3 14.35 13.20 10.29
N PRO A 4 15.26 12.28 9.89
CA PRO A 4 14.93 11.29 8.87
C PRO A 4 13.85 10.31 9.36
N MET A 5 13.87 9.98 10.66
CA MET A 5 12.91 9.08 11.30
C MET A 5 11.50 9.66 11.23
N LEU A 6 11.32 10.90 11.67
CA LEU A 6 10.03 11.60 11.60
C LEU A 6 9.55 11.74 10.15
N SER A 7 10.44 12.11 9.22
CA SER A 7 10.09 12.20 7.81
C SER A 7 9.62 10.86 7.23
N LEU A 8 10.33 9.76 7.49
CA LEU A 8 10.01 8.44 6.97
C LEU A 8 8.76 7.80 7.59
N THR A 9 8.42 8.13 8.84
CA THR A 9 7.16 7.71 9.49
C THR A 9 5.98 8.62 9.16
N ALA A 10 6.20 9.92 9.00
CA ALA A 10 5.15 10.90 8.75
C ALA A 10 4.71 10.92 7.29
N LEU A 11 5.64 10.75 6.34
CA LEU A 11 5.34 10.66 4.90
C LEU A 11 4.22 9.64 4.61
N PRO A 12 4.31 8.36 5.04
CA PRO A 12 3.25 7.38 4.81
C PRO A 12 1.88 7.81 5.34
N HIS A 13 1.87 8.42 6.52
CA HIS A 13 0.63 8.89 7.13
C HIS A 13 0.03 10.06 6.35
N VAL A 14 0.85 10.99 5.84
CA VAL A 14 0.37 12.11 5.03
C VAL A 14 -0.31 11.60 3.76
N GLY A 15 0.34 10.75 2.96
CA GLY A 15 -0.31 10.25 1.75
C GLY A 15 -1.39 9.20 2.00
N GLY A 16 -1.33 8.47 3.11
CA GLY A 16 -2.45 7.64 3.58
C GLY A 16 -3.69 8.46 3.91
N ILE A 17 -3.51 9.64 4.54
CA ILE A 17 -4.59 10.58 4.83
C ILE A 17 -5.13 11.21 3.54
N PHE A 18 -4.26 11.72 2.66
CA PHE A 18 -4.67 12.31 1.38
C PHE A 18 -5.34 11.28 0.47
N GLY A 19 -4.74 10.09 0.35
CA GLY A 19 -5.28 8.98 -0.42
C GLY A 19 -6.61 8.50 0.16
N GLY A 20 -6.71 8.41 1.50
CA GLY A 20 -7.94 8.05 2.21
C GLY A 20 -9.08 9.07 2.06
N LEU A 21 -8.77 10.37 1.97
CA LEU A 21 -9.76 11.42 1.74
C LEU A 21 -10.34 11.38 0.31
N ILE A 22 -9.47 11.19 -0.69
CA ILE A 22 -9.87 11.01 -2.10
C ILE A 22 -10.68 9.73 -2.25
N THR A 23 -10.16 8.62 -1.70
CA THR A 23 -10.84 7.32 -1.64
C THR A 23 -12.22 7.46 -0.99
N ARG A 24 -12.37 8.15 0.15
CA ARG A 24 -13.67 8.30 0.83
C ARG A 24 -14.71 9.06 0.00
N ARG A 25 -14.30 10.06 -0.79
CA ARG A 25 -15.21 10.79 -1.68
C ARG A 25 -15.70 9.90 -2.81
N GLU A 26 -14.76 9.24 -3.51
CA GLU A 26 -15.07 8.39 -4.65
C GLU A 26 -15.73 7.07 -4.25
N VAL A 27 -15.48 6.58 -3.02
CA VAL A 27 -16.17 5.42 -2.43
C VAL A 27 -17.66 5.68 -2.22
N LYS A 28 -18.06 6.94 -1.99
CA LYS A 28 -19.47 7.32 -1.82
C LYS A 28 -20.20 7.59 -3.13
N THR A 29 -19.48 7.96 -4.20
CA THR A 29 -20.07 8.26 -5.51
C THR A 29 -19.95 7.04 -6.43
N TRP A 30 -18.82 6.89 -7.11
CA TRP A 30 -18.61 5.87 -8.15
C TRP A 30 -18.53 4.45 -7.59
N TYR A 31 -17.95 4.25 -6.42
CA TYR A 31 -17.81 2.90 -5.86
C TYR A 31 -19.14 2.30 -5.39
N THR A 32 -20.20 3.10 -5.26
CA THR A 32 -21.55 2.60 -4.94
C THR A 32 -22.24 1.97 -6.14
N THR A 33 -21.87 2.37 -7.37
CA THR A 33 -22.47 1.88 -8.61
C THR A 33 -21.86 0.56 -9.11
N LEU A 34 -20.70 0.16 -8.57
CA LEU A 34 -20.03 -1.10 -8.93
C LEU A 34 -20.65 -2.31 -8.23
N ASN A 35 -20.75 -3.43 -8.95
CA ASN A 35 -21.04 -4.73 -8.37
C ASN A 35 -19.85 -5.16 -7.49
N LYS A 36 -20.13 -5.43 -6.21
CA LYS A 36 -19.12 -5.73 -5.19
C LYS A 36 -19.43 -7.07 -4.53
N PRO A 37 -18.40 -7.87 -4.19
CA PRO A 37 -18.60 -9.11 -3.45
C PRO A 37 -19.12 -8.85 -2.02
N SER A 38 -19.97 -9.76 -1.54
CA SER A 38 -20.57 -9.71 -0.20
C SER A 38 -19.56 -9.86 0.95
N TRP A 39 -18.38 -10.41 0.68
CA TRP A 39 -17.31 -10.63 1.67
C TRP A 39 -16.42 -9.39 1.92
N ARG A 40 -16.72 -8.23 1.30
CA ARG A 40 -15.88 -7.04 1.46
C ARG A 40 -15.80 -6.57 2.93
N PRO A 41 -14.62 -6.16 3.41
CA PRO A 41 -14.52 -5.47 4.70
C PRO A 41 -15.34 -4.17 4.72
N PRO A 42 -15.85 -3.74 5.89
CA PRO A 42 -16.51 -2.45 6.03
C PRO A 42 -15.62 -1.30 5.55
N ASN A 43 -16.20 -0.25 4.97
CA ASN A 43 -15.44 0.93 4.51
C ASN A 43 -14.61 1.60 5.62
N ALA A 44 -15.06 1.48 6.87
CA ALA A 44 -14.35 1.97 8.04
C ALA A 44 -13.14 1.11 8.42
N ALA A 45 -13.10 -0.17 8.05
CA ALA A 45 -11.97 -1.06 8.32
C ALA A 45 -10.74 -0.69 7.48
N PHE A 46 -10.94 -0.23 6.24
CA PHE A 46 -9.84 0.19 5.36
C PHE A 46 -8.90 1.22 6.00
N PRO A 47 -9.35 2.40 6.46
CA PRO A 47 -8.46 3.38 7.07
C PRO A 47 -7.84 2.87 8.37
N VAL A 48 -8.57 2.09 9.19
CA VAL A 48 -8.02 1.52 10.44
C VAL A 48 -6.85 0.59 10.13
N VAL A 49 -7.03 -0.34 9.19
CA VAL A 49 -5.98 -1.27 8.78
C VAL A 49 -4.80 -0.50 8.19
N TRP A 50 -5.03 0.44 7.28
CA TRP A 50 -3.95 1.27 6.72
C TRP A 50 -3.18 2.05 7.79
N THR A 51 -3.84 2.63 8.80
CA THR A 51 -3.14 3.31 9.91
C THR A 51 -2.26 2.33 10.70
N THR A 52 -2.77 1.13 11.02
CA THR A 52 -1.98 0.09 11.70
C THR A 52 -0.78 -0.33 10.85
N LEU A 53 -0.98 -0.50 9.55
CA LEU A 53 0.07 -0.90 8.61
C LEU A 53 1.14 0.18 8.43
N TYR A 54 0.76 1.45 8.29
CA TYR A 54 1.71 2.56 8.21
C TYR A 54 2.51 2.71 9.52
N THR A 55 1.87 2.44 10.66
CA THR A 55 2.57 2.40 11.96
C THR A 55 3.61 1.26 11.98
N GLY A 56 3.21 0.06 11.54
CA GLY A 56 4.11 -1.10 11.46
C GLY A 56 5.27 -0.90 10.48
N MET A 57 5.00 -0.30 9.32
CA MET A 57 5.99 0.07 8.31
C MET A 57 7.00 1.08 8.85
N GLY A 58 6.52 2.15 9.49
CA GLY A 58 7.38 3.17 10.08
C GLY A 58 8.24 2.60 11.20
N TYR A 59 7.67 1.78 12.09
CA TYR A 59 8.42 1.12 13.14
C TYR A 59 9.45 0.10 12.60
N GLY A 60 9.08 -0.66 11.56
CA GLY A 60 9.98 -1.57 10.88
C GLY A 60 11.17 -0.85 10.24
N SER A 61 10.94 0.30 9.59
CA SER A 61 12.02 1.11 9.03
C SER A 61 12.97 1.64 10.10
N TYR A 62 12.45 1.99 11.28
CA TYR A 62 13.25 2.43 12.41
C TYR A 62 14.11 1.30 12.95
N LEU A 63 13.54 0.09 13.06
CA LEU A 63 14.25 -1.07 13.56
C LEU A 63 15.40 -1.47 12.63
N VAL A 64 15.16 -1.48 11.32
CA VAL A 64 16.18 -1.72 10.28
C VAL A 64 17.29 -0.67 10.35
N TRP A 65 16.93 0.62 10.46
CA TRP A 65 17.90 1.71 10.60
C TRP A 65 18.76 1.59 11.87
N LYS A 66 18.15 1.17 12.98
CA LYS A 66 18.85 0.96 14.25
C LYS A 66 19.82 -0.23 14.20
N GLU A 67 19.39 -1.36 13.63
CA GLU A 67 20.21 -2.58 13.46
C GLU A 67 21.41 -2.33 12.54
N LEU A 68 21.25 -1.51 11.49
CA LEU A 68 22.33 -1.16 10.55
C LEU A 68 23.31 -0.11 11.10
N GLY A 69 23.12 0.39 12.31
CA GLY A 69 24.00 1.38 12.93
C GLY A 69 23.98 2.77 12.30
N GLY A 70 22.99 3.09 11.45
CA GLY A 70 22.82 4.41 10.83
C GLY A 70 22.64 4.40 9.31
N PHE A 71 22.98 5.52 8.66
CA PHE A 71 22.94 5.69 7.21
C PHE A 71 24.20 5.09 6.55
N THR A 72 24.34 3.77 6.65
CA THR A 72 25.40 3.01 5.98
C THR A 72 24.97 2.67 4.55
N GLN A 73 25.89 2.33 3.63
CA GLN A 73 25.54 1.93 2.25
C GLN A 73 24.49 0.80 2.21
N ASP A 74 24.54 -0.11 3.18
CA ASP A 74 23.58 -1.21 3.33
C ASP A 74 22.16 -0.76 3.71
N ALA A 75 21.99 0.46 4.25
CA ALA A 75 20.69 1.04 4.56
C ALA A 75 20.01 1.66 3.34
N MET A 76 20.77 2.01 2.28
CA MET A 76 20.22 2.70 1.11
C MET A 76 19.25 1.84 0.31
N VAL A 77 19.55 0.54 0.16
CA VAL A 77 18.67 -0.40 -0.56
C VAL A 77 17.33 -0.59 0.16
N PRO A 78 17.28 -0.96 1.46
CA PRO A 78 16.01 -1.14 2.16
C PRO A 78 15.21 0.17 2.33
N LEU A 79 15.88 1.32 2.49
CA LEU A 79 15.22 2.63 2.55
C LEU A 79 14.72 3.09 1.17
N GLY A 80 15.46 2.79 0.11
CA GLY A 80 15.07 3.10 -1.27
C GLY A 80 13.85 2.27 -1.71
N LEU A 81 13.84 0.98 -1.40
CA LEU A 81 12.69 0.09 -1.61
C LEU A 81 11.46 0.56 -0.80
N TYR A 82 11.67 1.00 0.42
CA TYR A 82 10.61 1.64 1.23
C TYR A 82 10.07 2.93 0.60
N GLY A 83 10.94 3.78 0.03
CA GLY A 83 10.51 4.96 -0.72
C GLY A 83 9.69 4.58 -1.96
N LEU A 84 10.14 3.56 -2.69
CA LEU A 84 9.47 3.07 -3.90
C LEU A 84 8.10 2.46 -3.59
N GLN A 85 8.00 1.61 -2.55
CA GLN A 85 6.70 1.04 -2.14
C GLN A 85 5.73 2.16 -1.75
N LEU A 86 6.22 3.24 -1.14
CA LEU A 86 5.38 4.34 -0.71
C LEU A 86 4.89 5.18 -1.89
N ALA A 87 5.77 5.45 -2.85
CA ALA A 87 5.41 6.14 -4.09
C ALA A 87 4.36 5.35 -4.88
N LEU A 88 4.52 4.03 -4.99
CA LEU A 88 3.51 3.14 -5.58
C LEU A 88 2.19 3.19 -4.81
N ASN A 89 2.23 3.05 -3.48
CA ASN A 89 1.04 3.14 -2.63
C ASN A 89 0.27 4.46 -2.83
N TRP A 90 0.98 5.57 -3.04
CA TRP A 90 0.37 6.86 -3.35
C TRP A 90 -0.16 6.94 -4.78
N ALA A 91 0.49 6.31 -5.74
CA ALA A 91 0.07 6.26 -7.15
C ALA A 91 -1.20 5.43 -7.34
N TRP A 92 -1.44 4.40 -6.51
CA TRP A 92 -2.65 3.58 -6.57
C TRP A 92 -3.94 4.40 -6.48
N THR A 93 -4.00 5.36 -5.53
CA THR A 93 -5.22 6.15 -5.29
C THR A 93 -5.67 6.95 -6.52
N PRO A 94 -4.84 7.82 -7.15
CA PRO A 94 -5.23 8.55 -8.34
C PRO A 94 -5.45 7.64 -9.56
N ILE A 95 -4.77 6.50 -9.67
CA ILE A 95 -5.00 5.55 -10.77
C ILE A 95 -6.37 4.87 -10.62
N PHE A 96 -6.71 4.39 -9.43
CA PHE A 96 -7.96 3.68 -9.16
C PHE A 96 -9.15 4.65 -9.15
N PHE A 97 -9.03 5.76 -8.42
CA PHE A 97 -10.13 6.69 -8.16
C PHE A 97 -10.17 7.90 -9.09
N GLY A 98 -9.02 8.36 -9.57
CA GLY A 98 -8.95 9.50 -10.50
C GLY A 98 -9.17 9.09 -11.96
N ALA A 99 -8.53 8.00 -12.40
CA ALA A 99 -8.65 7.52 -13.77
C ALA A 99 -9.74 6.47 -13.97
N HIS A 100 -10.36 5.95 -12.90
CA HIS A 100 -11.34 4.84 -12.91
C HIS A 100 -10.87 3.60 -13.68
N LYS A 101 -9.56 3.43 -13.90
CA LYS A 101 -8.99 2.31 -14.68
C LYS A 101 -8.63 1.15 -13.76
N ILE A 102 -9.63 0.33 -13.44
CA ILE A 102 -9.50 -0.83 -12.53
C ILE A 102 -8.37 -1.78 -12.97
N LYS A 103 -8.21 -2.04 -14.29
CA LYS A 103 -7.12 -2.87 -14.82
C LYS A 103 -5.73 -2.32 -14.50
N LEU A 104 -5.53 -1.01 -14.68
CA LEU A 104 -4.23 -0.36 -14.43
C LEU A 104 -3.93 -0.32 -12.94
N ALA A 105 -4.94 -0.07 -12.11
CA ALA A 105 -4.80 -0.12 -10.67
C ALA A 105 -4.49 -1.53 -10.16
N LEU A 106 -5.00 -2.58 -10.81
CA LEU A 106 -4.64 -3.96 -10.48
C LEU A 106 -3.17 -4.26 -10.82
N ILE A 107 -2.69 -3.82 -11.98
CA ILE A 107 -1.28 -3.98 -12.37
C ILE A 107 -0.36 -3.22 -11.39
N GLU A 108 -0.71 -1.99 -11.05
CA GLU A 108 0.05 -1.20 -10.10
C GLU A 108 0.03 -1.83 -8.69
N LEU A 109 -1.11 -2.37 -8.25
CA LEU A 109 -1.22 -3.06 -6.97
C LEU A 109 -0.41 -4.38 -6.94
N LEU A 110 -0.29 -5.07 -8.07
CA LEU A 110 0.62 -6.23 -8.21
C LEU A 110 2.09 -5.79 -8.14
N MET A 111 2.46 -4.68 -8.78
CA MET A 111 3.79 -4.10 -8.66
C MET A 111 4.09 -3.71 -7.21
N LEU A 112 3.16 -3.05 -6.53
CA LEU A 112 3.27 -2.72 -5.11
C LEU A 112 3.50 -3.98 -4.27
N ASN A 113 2.73 -5.05 -4.49
CA ASN A 113 2.90 -6.31 -3.78
C ASN A 113 4.31 -6.91 -4.01
N GLY A 114 4.81 -6.86 -5.24
CA GLY A 114 6.19 -7.25 -5.57
C GLY A 114 7.24 -6.39 -4.88
N THR A 115 7.07 -5.07 -4.83
CA THR A 115 7.98 -4.16 -4.13
C THR A 115 7.98 -4.39 -2.62
N VAL A 116 6.82 -4.69 -2.04
CA VAL A 116 6.68 -5.01 -0.61
C VAL A 116 7.36 -6.34 -0.29
N ALA A 117 7.16 -7.35 -1.13
CA ALA A 117 7.88 -8.63 -1.00
C ALA A 117 9.40 -8.43 -1.11
N ALA A 118 9.86 -7.63 -2.07
CA ALA A 118 11.28 -7.29 -2.20
C ALA A 118 11.81 -6.57 -0.93
N THR A 119 11.04 -5.62 -0.39
CA THR A 119 11.36 -4.93 0.86
C THR A 119 11.46 -5.90 2.03
N MET A 120 10.52 -6.84 2.14
CA MET A 120 10.53 -7.89 3.17
C MET A 120 11.76 -8.79 3.07
N VAL A 121 12.15 -9.20 1.86
CA VAL A 121 13.35 -10.01 1.61
C VAL A 121 14.62 -9.23 1.95
N SER A 122 14.68 -7.94 1.63
CA SER A 122 15.80 -7.07 2.02
C SER A 122 15.86 -6.85 3.54
N TRP A 123 14.72 -6.79 4.23
CA TRP A 123 14.67 -6.61 5.69
C TRP A 123 14.94 -7.91 6.47
N TYR A 124 14.70 -9.07 5.85
CA TYR A 124 14.85 -10.38 6.49
C TYR A 124 16.25 -10.66 7.06
N PRO A 125 17.36 -10.40 6.34
CA PRO A 125 18.71 -10.59 6.87
C PRO A 125 19.10 -9.54 7.92
N ILE A 126 18.40 -8.40 7.98
CA ILE A 126 18.72 -7.28 8.88
C ILE A 126 17.96 -7.41 10.19
N SER A 127 16.63 -7.58 10.12
CA SER A 127 15.78 -7.69 11.30
C SER A 127 14.53 -8.52 11.03
N ARG A 128 14.49 -9.72 11.59
CA ARG A 128 13.30 -10.60 11.52
C ARG A 128 12.04 -9.93 12.03
N THR A 129 12.15 -9.11 13.07
CA THR A 129 11.00 -8.39 13.65
C THR A 129 10.42 -7.38 12.65
N ALA A 130 11.27 -6.67 11.90
CA ALA A 130 10.82 -5.73 10.87
C ALA A 130 10.09 -6.46 9.72
N THR A 131 10.59 -7.62 9.30
CA THR A 131 9.93 -8.46 8.29
C THR A 131 8.60 -9.02 8.80
N LEU A 132 8.52 -9.45 10.06
CA LEU A 132 7.28 -9.92 10.69
C LEU A 132 6.19 -8.84 10.73
N LEU A 133 6.56 -7.57 10.93
CA LEU A 133 5.63 -6.43 10.88
C LEU A 133 5.06 -6.17 9.48
N MET A 134 5.76 -6.60 8.42
CA MET A 134 5.31 -6.48 7.04
C MET A 134 4.41 -7.64 6.59
N VAL A 135 4.39 -8.77 7.31
CA VAL A 135 3.47 -9.90 7.03
C VAL A 135 2.00 -9.49 6.97
N PRO A 136 1.44 -8.77 7.98
CA PRO A 136 0.06 -8.31 7.90
C PRO A 136 -0.17 -7.32 6.75
N TYR A 137 0.85 -6.57 6.34
CA TYR A 137 0.75 -5.69 5.18
C TYR A 137 0.59 -6.48 3.88
N MET A 138 1.41 -7.50 3.67
CA MET A 138 1.33 -8.36 2.50
C MET A 138 0.00 -9.11 2.43
N ALA A 139 -0.51 -9.60 3.58
CA ALA A 139 -1.83 -10.20 3.66
C ALA A 139 -2.94 -9.21 3.24
N TRP A 140 -2.87 -7.97 3.71
CA TRP A 140 -3.81 -6.92 3.33
C TRP A 140 -3.75 -6.57 1.83
N LEU A 141 -2.55 -6.50 1.25
CA LEU A 141 -2.38 -6.29 -0.18
C LEU A 141 -3.00 -7.42 -1.00
N CYS A 142 -2.85 -8.68 -0.60
CA CYS A 142 -3.51 -9.81 -1.26
C CYS A 142 -5.04 -9.69 -1.23
N ILE A 143 -5.62 -9.24 -0.10
CA ILE A 143 -7.06 -8.97 0.01
C ILE A 143 -7.45 -7.83 -0.93
N ALA A 144 -6.67 -6.74 -0.95
CA ALA A 144 -6.92 -5.59 -1.82
C ALA A 144 -6.85 -5.98 -3.30
N THR A 145 -5.87 -6.79 -3.71
CA THR A 145 -5.73 -7.32 -5.08
C THR A 145 -6.88 -8.23 -5.46
N SER A 146 -7.27 -9.14 -4.56
CA SER A 146 -8.41 -10.04 -4.80
C SER A 146 -9.71 -9.24 -4.96
N LEU A 147 -9.90 -8.21 -4.14
CA LEU A 147 -11.06 -7.33 -4.23
C LEU A 147 -11.05 -6.50 -5.51
N ASN A 148 -9.89 -5.96 -5.92
CA ASN A 148 -9.72 -5.26 -7.19
C ASN A 148 -10.03 -6.17 -8.39
N TYR A 149 -9.54 -7.42 -8.34
CA TYR A 149 -9.77 -8.42 -9.36
C TYR A 149 -11.25 -8.82 -9.48
N CYS A 150 -11.93 -9.04 -8.35
CA CYS A 150 -13.37 -9.30 -8.35
C CYS A 150 -14.15 -8.12 -8.94
N ILE A 151 -13.82 -6.89 -8.55
CA ILE A 151 -14.47 -5.69 -9.11
C ILE A 151 -14.24 -5.61 -10.61
N TRP A 152 -13.03 -5.87 -11.09
CA TRP A 152 -12.73 -5.89 -12.51
C TRP A 152 -13.51 -6.97 -13.28
N ARG A 153 -13.58 -8.18 -12.73
CA ARG A 153 -14.29 -9.31 -13.33
C ARG A 153 -15.80 -9.09 -13.37
N ASP A 154 -16.37 -8.54 -12.29
CA ASP A 154 -17.81 -8.40 -12.10
C ASP A 154 -18.35 -7.08 -12.72
N ASN A 155 -17.46 -6.17 -13.14
CA ASN A 155 -17.78 -4.94 -13.88
C ASN A 155 -16.95 -4.89 -15.18
N PRO A 156 -17.21 -5.78 -16.15
CA PRO A 156 -16.60 -5.66 -17.47
C PRO A 156 -17.06 -4.36 -18.13
N ASP A 157 -16.12 -3.61 -18.73
CA ASP A 157 -16.46 -2.48 -19.60
C ASP A 157 -17.49 -2.95 -20.65
N PRO A 158 -18.50 -2.12 -20.99
CA PRO A 158 -19.37 -2.44 -22.11
C PRO A 158 -18.46 -2.70 -23.31
N LYS A 159 -18.60 -3.90 -23.90
CA LYS A 159 -17.93 -4.22 -25.16
C LYS A 159 -18.22 -3.04 -26.09
N LYS A 160 -17.18 -2.35 -26.55
CA LYS A 160 -17.28 -1.58 -27.78
C LYS A 160 -17.54 -2.63 -28.85
N ASP A 161 -18.81 -2.79 -29.20
CA ASP A 161 -19.17 -3.42 -30.45
C ASP A 161 -18.63 -2.46 -31.54
N ASP A 162 -17.61 -2.93 -32.25
CA ASP A 162 -17.02 -2.29 -33.44
C ASP A 162 -18.04 -2.27 -34.61
#